data_AF-A0A0Q5WZG0-F1
#
_entry.id   AF-A0A0Q5WZG0-F1
#
_cell.length_a   1.000
_cell.length_b   1.000
_cell.length_c   1.000
_cell.angle_alpha   90.00
_cell.angle_beta   90.00
_cell.angle_gamma   90.00
#
_symmetry.space_group_name_H-M   'P 1'
#
loop_
_entity.id
_entity.type
_entity.pdbx_description
1 polymer ?
#
loop_
_entity_poly.entity_id
_entity_poly.type
_entity_poly.pdbx_seq_one_letter_code
_entity_poly.pdbx_strand_id
1 'polypeptide(L)'
;MTVMSSNVEPRTFGHGNMEGKKDVEACKTNLADAFQSITRSGEVSMGSAAGAELPDELQELVKQAEASGWHRDVAEEAIRQLARELLGARGAAFD
;
A
#
# COMPACT_ATOMS: atom_id res chain seq x y z
N MET A 1 -41.41 -14.24 38.75
CA MET A 1 -40.36 -13.22 38.61
C MET A 1 -39.02 -13.93 38.71
N THR A 2 -38.43 -14.28 37.57
CA THR A 2 -37.12 -14.93 37.50
C THR A 2 -36.13 -13.90 37.04
N VAL A 3 -35.16 -13.60 37.91
CA VAL A 3 -34.12 -12.59 37.70
C VAL A 3 -33.22 -12.96 36.53
N MET A 4 -32.89 -11.93 35.76
CA MET A 4 -32.03 -11.94 34.57
C MET A 4 -30.65 -12.53 34.88
N SER A 5 -30.31 -13.64 34.24
CA SER A 5 -28.92 -14.05 34.07
C SER A 5 -28.30 -13.22 32.96
N SER A 6 -27.74 -12.08 33.33
CA SER A 6 -26.91 -11.26 32.45
C SER A 6 -25.67 -12.07 32.03
N ASN A 7 -25.72 -12.67 30.85
CA ASN A 7 -24.55 -13.19 30.15
C ASN A 7 -23.74 -12.00 29.64
N VAL A 8 -22.96 -11.37 30.52
CA VAL A 8 -21.96 -10.38 30.12
C VAL A 8 -20.70 -11.15 29.75
N GLU A 9 -20.54 -11.41 28.45
CA GLU A 9 -19.30 -11.95 27.93
C GLU A 9 -18.16 -10.95 28.24
N PRO A 10 -16.98 -11.42 28.67
CA PRO A 10 -15.88 -10.54 28.99
C PRO A 10 -15.50 -9.77 27.72
N ARG A 11 -15.57 -8.44 27.83
CA ARG A 11 -14.95 -7.51 26.90
C ARG A 11 -13.49 -7.92 26.71
N THR A 12 -13.22 -8.66 25.64
CA THR A 12 -11.94 -8.58 24.97
C THR A 12 -11.87 -7.17 24.40
N PHE A 13 -11.43 -6.23 25.23
CA PHE A 13 -10.61 -5.13 24.76
C PHE A 13 -9.34 -5.78 24.19
N GLY A 14 -9.49 -6.34 22.99
CA GLY A 14 -8.36 -6.53 22.11
C GLY A 14 -7.81 -5.14 21.90
N HIS A 15 -6.72 -4.84 22.60
CA HIS A 15 -5.68 -4.00 22.06
C HIS A 15 -5.13 -4.72 20.81
N GLY A 16 -6.00 -4.84 19.79
CA GLY A 16 -5.64 -5.35 18.48
C GLY A 16 -4.87 -4.21 17.86
N ASN A 17 -3.55 -4.28 18.03
CA ASN A 17 -2.55 -3.76 17.12
C ASN A 17 -3.22 -3.33 15.80
N MET A 18 -3.01 -2.10 15.35
CA MET A 18 -3.49 -1.66 14.04
C MET A 18 -2.82 -2.57 12.99
N GLU A 19 -3.43 -3.72 12.72
CA GLU A 19 -2.94 -4.76 11.83
C GLU A 19 -3.23 -4.23 10.43
N GLY A 20 -2.46 -3.22 10.05
CA GLY A 20 -2.49 -2.68 8.71
C GLY A 20 -2.27 -3.84 7.74
N LYS A 21 -3.05 -3.85 6.67
CA LYS A 21 -3.04 -4.94 5.68
C LYS A 21 -1.61 -5.09 5.16
N LYS A 22 -1.06 -6.31 5.25
CA LYS A 22 0.34 -6.61 4.91
C LYS A 22 0.53 -7.30 3.55
N ASP A 23 -0.56 -7.48 2.81
CA ASP A 23 -0.54 -8.07 1.49
C ASP A 23 -0.02 -7.08 0.44
N VAL A 24 1.24 -7.26 0.04
CA VAL A 24 1.90 -6.42 -0.98
C VAL A 24 1.15 -6.48 -2.30
N GLU A 25 0.72 -7.66 -2.76
CA GLU A 25 -0.01 -7.80 -4.03
C GLU A 25 -1.35 -7.06 -4.03
N ALA A 26 -2.10 -7.14 -2.93
CA ALA A 26 -3.37 -6.41 -2.81
C ALA A 26 -3.14 -4.89 -2.69
N CYS A 27 -2.07 -4.47 -2.00
CA CYS A 27 -1.64 -3.08 -1.96
C CYS A 27 -1.23 -2.57 -3.36
N LYS A 28 -0.52 -3.38 -4.14
CA LYS A 28 -0.17 -3.09 -5.54
C LYS A 28 -1.43 -2.86 -6.37
N THR A 29 -2.42 -3.74 -6.32
CA THR A 29 -3.68 -3.53 -7.05
C THR A 29 -4.38 -2.23 -6.62
N ASN A 30 -4.37 -1.91 -5.33
CA ASN A 30 -4.97 -0.68 -4.82
C ASN A 30 -4.22 0.58 -5.28
N LEU A 31 -2.88 0.53 -5.35
CA LEU A 31 -2.03 1.65 -5.72
C LEU A 31 -1.76 1.73 -7.24
N ALA A 32 -2.02 0.67 -8.00
CA ALA A 32 -1.66 0.55 -9.41
C ALA A 32 -2.28 1.65 -10.28
N ASP A 33 -3.53 2.02 -10.03
CA ASP A 33 -4.24 3.06 -10.79
C ASP A 33 -3.62 4.46 -10.54
N ALA A 34 -3.42 4.81 -9.28
CA ALA A 34 -2.81 6.08 -8.90
C ALA A 34 -1.33 6.14 -9.32
N PHE A 35 -0.59 5.04 -9.19
CA PHE A 35 0.79 4.91 -9.67
C PHE A 35 0.91 5.05 -11.20
N GLN A 36 0.00 4.44 -11.96
CA GLN A 36 -0.05 4.63 -13.42
C GLN A 36 -0.37 6.07 -13.79
N SER A 37 -1.23 6.74 -13.03
CA SER A 37 -1.57 8.15 -13.26
C SER A 37 -0.34 9.05 -13.12
N ILE A 38 0.41 8.92 -12.02
CA ILE A 38 1.65 9.69 -11.77
C ILE A 38 2.72 9.40 -12.83
N THR A 39 2.93 8.12 -13.16
CA THR A 39 3.93 7.72 -14.16
C THR A 39 3.53 8.15 -15.58
N ARG A 40 2.23 8.22 -15.90
CA ARG A 40 1.72 8.72 -17.18
C ARG A 40 1.86 10.24 -17.31
N SER A 41 1.68 10.99 -16.22
CA SER A 41 1.94 12.43 -16.18
C SER A 41 3.41 12.76 -16.45
N GLY A 42 4.32 11.80 -16.24
CA GLY A 42 5.76 12.01 -16.38
C GLY A 42 6.36 12.81 -15.22
N GLU A 43 5.59 13.01 -14.15
CA GLU A 43 5.99 13.69 -12.91
C GLU A 43 7.12 12.91 -12.22
N VAL A 44 7.03 11.57 -12.20
CA VAL A 44 8.05 10.70 -11.60
C VAL A 44 8.89 9.98 -12.65
N SER A 45 10.22 10.09 -12.51
CA SER A 45 11.16 9.25 -13.25
C SER A 45 11.14 7.82 -12.69
N MET A 46 10.78 6.84 -13.53
CA MET A 46 10.66 5.43 -13.12
C MET A 46 11.98 4.85 -12.55
N GLY A 47 13.13 5.36 -13.01
CA GLY A 47 14.44 4.99 -12.47
C GLY A 47 14.62 5.39 -11.00
N SER A 48 14.06 6.54 -10.61
CA SER A 48 14.02 6.97 -9.22
C SER A 48 12.99 6.17 -8.42
N ALA A 49 11.81 5.89 -9.00
CA ALA A 49 10.77 5.09 -8.36
C ALA A 49 11.19 3.65 -8.00
N ALA A 50 12.09 3.05 -8.78
CA ALA A 50 12.67 1.73 -8.52
C ALA A 50 13.97 1.79 -7.72
N GLY A 51 14.44 2.99 -7.37
CA GLY A 51 15.68 3.24 -6.65
C GLY A 51 15.58 3.01 -5.14
N ALA A 52 16.65 3.37 -4.44
CA ALA A 52 16.70 3.27 -2.98
C ALA A 52 15.83 4.31 -2.26
N GLU A 53 15.59 5.45 -2.91
CA GLU A 53 14.80 6.56 -2.38
C GLU A 53 13.57 6.78 -3.26
N LEU A 54 12.38 6.74 -2.66
CA LEU A 54 11.13 7.00 -3.35
C LEU A 54 10.93 8.52 -3.50
N PRO A 55 10.63 9.02 -4.71
CA PRO A 55 10.30 10.43 -4.92
C PRO A 55 9.05 10.85 -4.15
N ASP A 56 8.93 12.14 -3.85
CA ASP A 56 7.87 12.70 -3.01
C ASP A 56 6.45 12.34 -3.48
N GLU A 57 6.17 12.40 -4.79
CA GLU A 57 4.86 11.98 -5.32
C GLU A 57 4.53 10.51 -5.00
N LEU A 58 5.52 9.62 -4.94
CA LEU A 58 5.31 8.23 -4.54
C LEU A 58 5.22 8.08 -3.02
N GLN A 59 5.88 8.95 -2.26
CA GLN A 59 5.67 9.03 -0.81
C GLN A 59 4.23 9.48 -0.48
N GLU A 60 3.59 10.28 -1.32
CA GLU A 60 2.16 10.61 -1.17
C GLU A 60 1.27 9.38 -1.33
N LEU A 61 1.56 8.50 -2.29
CA LEU A 61 0.85 7.22 -2.44
C LEU A 61 1.01 6.32 -1.22
N VAL A 62 2.21 6.29 -0.62
CA VAL A 62 2.46 5.54 0.62
C VAL A 62 1.55 6.07 1.74
N LYS A 63 1.48 7.39 1.91
CA LYS A 63 0.60 8.01 2.92
C LYS A 63 -0.88 7.72 2.66
N GLN A 64 -1.31 7.69 1.40
CA GLN A 64 -2.69 7.31 1.03
C GLN A 64 -2.98 5.83 1.35
N ALA A 65 -2.00 4.96 1.14
CA ALA A 65 -2.10 3.56 1.52
C ALA A 65 -2.22 3.42 3.04
N GLU A 66 -1.38 4.11 3.81
CA GLU A 66 -1.45 4.13 5.28
C GLU A 66 -2.80 4.66 5.77
N ALA A 67 -3.32 5.73 5.17
CA ALA A 67 -4.65 6.26 5.49
C ALA A 67 -5.77 5.26 5.17
N SER A 68 -5.57 4.39 4.18
CA SER A 68 -6.49 3.29 3.85
C SER A 68 -6.28 2.03 4.71
N GLY A 69 -5.36 2.08 5.67
CA GLY A 69 -5.06 0.98 6.59
C GLY A 69 -4.03 -0.02 6.08
N TRP A 70 -3.17 0.34 5.12
CA TRP A 70 -2.03 -0.48 4.71
C TRP A 70 -0.80 -0.16 5.55
N HIS A 71 0.12 -1.13 5.69
CA HIS A 71 1.40 -0.86 6.34
C HIS A 71 2.33 -0.07 5.42
N ARG A 72 3.12 0.87 5.97
CA ARG A 72 4.04 1.70 5.19
C ARG A 72 5.01 0.88 4.35
N ASP A 73 5.71 -0.06 4.98
CA ASP A 73 6.66 -0.96 4.30
C ASP A 73 6.01 -1.72 3.13
N VAL A 74 4.74 -2.10 3.28
CA VAL A 74 3.99 -2.87 2.27
C VAL A 74 3.63 -1.99 1.09
N ALA A 75 3.26 -0.73 1.35
CA ALA A 75 3.04 0.26 0.30
C ALA A 75 4.35 0.63 -0.42
N GLU A 76 5.45 0.83 0.32
CA GLU A 76 6.77 1.13 -0.24
C GLU A 76 7.30 -0.04 -1.10
N GLU A 77 7.14 -1.28 -0.66
CA GLU A 77 7.44 -2.48 -1.46
C GLU A 77 6.54 -2.59 -2.69
N ALA A 78 5.23 -2.38 -2.54
CA ALA A 78 4.27 -2.44 -3.64
C ALA A 78 4.62 -1.47 -4.76
N ILE A 79 4.91 -0.22 -4.40
CA ILE A 79 5.30 0.83 -5.35
C ILE A 79 6.63 0.50 -6.04
N ARG A 80 7.63 0.02 -5.29
CA ARG A 80 8.92 -0.40 -5.88
C ARG A 80 8.76 -1.56 -6.85
N GLN A 81 7.91 -2.54 -6.54
CA GLN A 81 7.61 -3.62 -7.47
C GLN A 81 6.92 -3.11 -8.74
N LEU A 82 5.89 -2.27 -8.62
CA LEU A 82 5.21 -1.65 -9.76
C LEU A 82 6.19 -0.87 -10.65
N ALA A 83 7.10 -0.09 -10.05
CA ALA A 83 8.13 0.65 -10.76
C ALA A 83 9.08 -0.27 -11.55
N ARG A 84 9.51 -1.38 -10.93
CA ARG A 84 10.36 -2.39 -11.58
C ARG A 84 9.65 -3.10 -12.71
N GLU A 85 8.38 -3.45 -12.53
CA GLU A 85 7.54 -4.06 -13.56
C GLU A 85 7.39 -3.14 -14.77
N LEU A 86 7.12 -1.84 -14.54
CA LEU A 86 7.06 -0.85 -15.62
C LEU A 86 8.41 -0.61 -16.29
N LEU A 87 9.52 -0.52 -15.53
CA LEU A 87 10.87 -0.39 -16.10
C LEU A 87 11.24 -1.60 -16.96
N GLY A 88 10.94 -2.82 -16.48
CA GLY A 88 11.18 -4.05 -17.22
C GLY A 88 10.35 -4.12 -18.49
N ALA A 89 9.05 -3.82 -18.41
CA ALA A 89 8.17 -3.76 -19.57
C ALA A 89 8.62 -2.72 -20.61
N ARG A 90 9.07 -1.56 -20.13
CA ARG A 90 9.52 -0.45 -20.99
C ARG A 90 10.90 -0.72 -21.59
N GLY A 91 11.83 -1.33 -20.84
CA GLY A 91 13.13 -1.77 -21.35
C GLY A 91 13.03 -2.90 -22.37
N ALA A 92 12.11 -3.84 -22.18
CA ALA A 92 11.82 -4.91 -23.14
C ALA A 92 11.13 -4.40 -24.43
N ALA A 93 10.46 -3.23 -24.38
CA ALA A 93 9.82 -2.64 -25.55
C ALA A 93 10.79 -1.91 -26.51
N PHE A 94 12.07 -1.79 -26.15
CA PHE A 94 13.11 -1.17 -26.99
C PHE A 94 14.08 -2.17 -27.62
N ASP A 95 13.76 -3.48 -27.62
CA ASP A 95 14.51 -4.51 -28.36
C ASP A 95 14.05 -4.62 -29.83
#